data_AF-A0AAN9A5X9-F1
#
_entry.id   AF-A0AAN9A5X9-F1
#
_cell.length_a   1.000
_cell.length_b   1.000
_cell.length_c   1.000
_cell.angle_alpha   90.00
_cell.angle_beta   90.00
_cell.angle_gamma   90.00
#
_symmetry.space_group_name_H-M   'P 1'
#
loop_
_entity.id
_entity.type
_entity.pdbx_description
1 polymer ?
#
loop_
_entity_poly.entity_id
_entity_poly.type
_entity_poly.pdbx_seq_one_letter_code
_entity_poly.pdbx_strand_id
1 'polypeptide(L)'
;MCLATLAVLISASIFTVVSPSPLAYQNHGGPLMNQVDLCILACDACYKGESLLMCANTCIRDGGKMALKWGSTCQYFINGRN
;
A
#
# COMPACT_ATOMS: atom_id res chain seq x y z
N MET A 1 3.66 -27.65 -47.51
CA MET A 1 3.67 -28.22 -46.15
C MET A 1 4.82 -27.56 -45.40
N CYS A 2 4.64 -27.25 -44.10
CA CYS A 2 5.41 -26.32 -43.24
C CYS A 2 4.97 -24.85 -43.38
N LEU A 3 3.90 -24.46 -42.67
CA LEU A 3 3.89 -23.92 -41.29
C LEU A 3 4.51 -22.52 -41.27
N ALA A 4 3.68 -21.47 -41.10
CA ALA A 4 3.36 -20.89 -39.78
C ALA A 4 4.61 -20.14 -39.23
N THR A 5 4.59 -18.90 -38.77
CA THR A 5 3.55 -18.06 -38.20
C THR A 5 4.25 -16.77 -37.78
N LEU A 6 3.51 -15.67 -37.87
CA LEU A 6 3.56 -14.46 -37.05
C LEU A 6 4.90 -13.72 -36.84
N ALA A 7 4.86 -12.46 -37.31
CA ALA A 7 5.68 -11.36 -36.84
C ALA A 7 5.69 -11.28 -35.30
N VAL A 8 6.85 -11.51 -34.71
CA VAL A 8 7.11 -11.20 -33.30
C VAL A 8 7.43 -9.71 -33.23
N LEU A 9 6.40 -8.89 -33.06
CA LEU A 9 6.58 -7.51 -32.59
C LEU A 9 7.09 -7.58 -31.16
N ILE A 10 8.39 -7.35 -30.98
CA ILE A 10 9.02 -7.17 -29.69
C ILE A 10 8.53 -5.82 -29.14
N SER A 11 7.33 -5.79 -28.59
CA SER A 11 6.90 -4.68 -27.75
C SER A 11 7.66 -4.79 -26.44
N ALA A 12 8.83 -4.15 -26.39
CA ALA A 12 9.53 -3.88 -25.14
C ALA A 12 8.64 -2.99 -24.28
N SER A 13 7.80 -3.60 -23.45
CA SER A 13 7.11 -2.89 -22.37
C SER A 13 8.19 -2.46 -21.39
N ILE A 14 8.58 -1.19 -21.48
CA ILE A 14 9.39 -0.54 -20.45
C ILE A 14 8.49 -0.49 -19.22
N PHE A 15 8.62 -1.47 -18.34
CA PHE A 15 8.10 -1.37 -16.99
C PHE A 15 8.97 -0.36 -16.27
N THR A 16 8.61 0.93 -16.37
CA THR A 16 9.10 1.91 -15.41
C THR A 16 8.52 1.50 -14.07
N VAL A 17 9.34 0.81 -13.27
CA VAL A 17 9.10 0.65 -11.85
C VAL A 17 9.21 2.05 -11.26
N VAL A 18 8.09 2.76 -11.27
CA VAL A 18 7.89 3.92 -10.40
C VAL A 18 7.86 3.37 -8.99
N SER A 19 9.03 3.22 -8.38
CA SER A 19 9.15 3.01 -6.95
C SER A 19 8.39 4.15 -6.28
N PRO A 20 7.30 3.90 -5.54
CA PRO A 20 6.74 4.95 -4.70
C PRO A 20 7.82 5.29 -3.69
N SER A 21 8.37 6.50 -3.80
CA SER A 21 9.30 7.03 -2.81
C SER A 21 8.71 6.80 -1.42
N PRO A 22 9.48 6.28 -0.45
CA PRO A 22 9.00 6.16 0.92
C PRO A 22 8.60 7.56 1.36
N LEU A 23 7.33 7.72 1.75
CA LEU A 23 6.73 8.98 2.16
C LEU A 23 7.58 9.61 3.27
N ALA A 24 8.47 10.52 2.89
CA ALA A 24 8.99 11.52 3.79
C ALA A 24 7.81 12.45 4.12
N TYR A 25 7.09 12.12 5.18
CA TYR A 25 6.05 12.98 5.74
C TYR A 25 6.75 14.23 6.31
N GLN A 26 6.99 15.22 5.46
CA GLN A 26 7.53 16.50 5.88
C GLN A 26 6.46 17.23 6.69
N ASN A 27 6.83 17.52 7.94
CA ASN A 27 6.02 18.26 8.91
C ASN A 27 5.93 19.73 8.45
N HIS A 28 4.96 20.02 7.58
CA HIS A 28 4.64 21.36 7.12
C HIS A 28 3.32 21.82 7.75
N GLY A 29 3.32 22.10 9.06
CA GLY A 29 2.25 22.86 9.73
C GLY A 29 0.80 22.46 9.39
N GLY A 30 0.60 21.19 9.03
CA GLY A 30 -0.69 20.66 8.61
C GLY A 30 -1.49 20.20 9.82
N PRO A 31 -2.81 19.98 9.67
CA PRO A 31 -3.64 19.46 10.75
C PRO A 31 -2.99 18.19 11.29
N LEU A 32 -2.86 18.08 12.62
CA LEU A 32 -2.44 16.84 13.27
C LEU A 32 -3.35 15.72 12.76
N MET A 33 -2.82 14.87 11.88
CA MET A 33 -3.56 13.72 11.37
C MET A 33 -3.81 12.78 12.53
N ASN A 34 -5.06 12.35 12.70
CA ASN A 34 -5.40 11.41 13.75
C ASN A 34 -4.71 10.07 13.46
N GLN A 35 -4.35 9.35 14.51
CA GLN A 35 -3.81 8.00 14.42
C GLN A 35 -4.69 7.06 13.58
N VAL A 36 -6.01 7.26 13.60
CA VAL A 36 -6.96 6.54 12.72
C VAL A 36 -6.69 6.84 11.24
N ASP A 37 -6.44 8.10 10.87
CA ASP A 37 -6.19 8.48 9.48
C ASP A 37 -4.88 7.89 8.96
N LEU A 38 -3.82 7.94 9.78
CA LEU A 38 -2.54 7.31 9.47
C LEU A 38 -2.69 5.79 9.28
N CYS A 39 -3.52 5.15 10.10
CA CYS A 39 -3.82 3.73 9.99
C CYS A 39 -4.57 3.40 8.69
N ILE A 40 -5.57 4.20 8.31
CA ILE A 40 -6.32 4.02 7.06
C ILE A 40 -5.41 4.22 5.84
N LEU A 41 -4.52 5.21 5.86
CA LEU A 41 -3.55 5.43 4.79
C LEU A 41 -2.58 4.25 4.65
N ALA A 42 -2.11 3.69 5.77
CA ALA A 42 -1.31 2.47 5.76
C ALA A 42 -2.09 1.28 5.17
N CYS A 43 -3.39 1.16 5.47
CA CYS A 43 -4.25 0.14 4.88
C CYS A 43 -4.38 0.30 3.36
N ASP A 44 -4.61 1.52 2.86
CA ASP A 44 -4.70 1.76 1.41
C ASP A 44 -3.37 1.48 0.71
N ALA A 45 -2.24 1.80 1.34
CA ALA A 45 -0.92 1.53 0.77
C ALA A 45 -0.60 0.02 0.66
N CYS A 46 -1.15 -0.81 1.53
CA CYS A 46 -0.80 -2.23 1.64
C CYS A 46 -1.85 -3.22 1.13
N TYR A 47 -3.12 -2.83 1.11
CA TYR A 47 -4.23 -3.73 0.82
C TYR A 47 -5.15 -3.14 -0.23
N LYS A 48 -5.92 -3.98 -0.92
CA LYS A 48 -6.92 -3.58 -1.92
C LYS A 48 -8.20 -4.43 -1.80
N GLY A 49 -9.29 -3.95 -2.38
CA GLY A 49 -10.59 -4.64 -2.36
C GLY A 49 -11.10 -4.88 -0.94
N GLU A 50 -11.60 -6.09 -0.66
CA GLU A 50 -12.15 -6.43 0.66
C GLU A 50 -11.11 -6.36 1.79
N SER A 51 -9.85 -6.70 1.51
CA SER A 51 -8.78 -6.65 2.51
C SER A 51 -8.50 -5.22 3.00
N LEU A 52 -8.60 -4.23 2.10
CA LEU A 52 -8.52 -2.81 2.46
C LEU A 52 -9.68 -2.44 3.38
N LEU A 53 -10.91 -2.84 3.03
CA LEU A 53 -12.09 -2.53 3.81
C LEU A 53 -12.01 -3.13 5.23
N MET A 54 -11.59 -4.39 5.34
CA MET A 54 -11.39 -5.04 6.64
C MET A 54 -10.30 -4.37 7.48
N CYS A 55 -9.21 -3.96 6.83
CA CYS A 55 -8.11 -3.23 7.46
C CYS A 55 -8.60 -1.86 7.98
N ALA A 56 -9.22 -1.04 7.13
CA ALA A 56 -9.73 0.28 7.49
C ALA A 56 -10.79 0.20 8.61
N ASN A 57 -11.70 -0.77 8.56
CA ASN A 57 -12.68 -0.98 9.63
C ASN A 57 -12.03 -1.36 10.96
N THR A 58 -10.93 -2.12 10.93
CA THR A 58 -10.14 -2.43 12.13
C THR A 58 -9.48 -1.17 12.69
N CYS A 59 -8.92 -0.31 11.84
CA CYS A 59 -8.37 0.98 12.26
C CYS A 59 -9.40 1.85 12.97
N ILE A 60 -10.61 1.96 12.43
CA ILE A 60 -11.69 2.77 13.03
C ILE A 60 -12.10 2.17 14.38
N ARG A 61 -12.33 0.85 14.43
CA ARG A 61 -12.77 0.15 15.65
C ARG A 61 -11.74 0.25 16.77
N ASP A 62 -10.45 0.08 16.44
CA ASP A 62 -9.37 -0.01 17.43
C ASP A 62 -8.68 1.35 17.65
N GLY A 63 -9.24 2.43 17.10
CA GLY A 63 -8.75 3.80 17.30
C GLY A 63 -7.35 4.05 16.73
N GLY A 64 -7.02 3.40 15.61
CA GLY A 64 -5.72 3.47 14.95
C GLY A 64 -4.65 2.54 15.54
N LYS A 65 -4.96 1.79 16.60
CA LYS A 65 -4.06 0.79 17.19
C LYS A 65 -4.20 -0.53 16.46
N MET A 66 -3.34 -0.75 15.48
CA MET A 66 -3.45 -1.90 14.61
C MET A 66 -2.93 -3.19 15.25
N ALA A 67 -3.69 -4.28 15.13
CA ALA A 67 -3.27 -5.60 15.58
C ALA A 67 -2.05 -6.11 14.79
N LEU A 68 -1.16 -6.87 15.46
CA LEU A 68 0.07 -7.43 14.87
C LEU A 68 -0.16 -8.25 13.59
N LYS A 69 -1.36 -8.83 13.44
CA LYS A 69 -1.77 -9.58 12.23
C LYS A 69 -1.69 -8.75 10.94
N TRP A 70 -1.96 -7.44 11.01
CA TRP A 70 -1.84 -6.56 9.84
C TRP A 70 -0.39 -6.12 9.61
N GLY A 71 0.42 -6.07 10.68
CA GLY A 71 1.83 -5.70 10.59
C GLY A 71 2.73 -6.72 9.94
N SER A 72 2.38 -8.02 9.94
CA SER A 72 3.21 -9.04 9.27
C SER A 72 3.29 -8.87 7.76
N THR A 73 2.30 -8.22 7.15
CA THR A 73 2.21 -8.06 5.69
C THR A 73 2.46 -6.62 5.26
N CYS A 74 2.37 -5.66 6.18
CA CYS A 74 2.44 -4.24 5.88
C CYS A 74 3.48 -3.54 6.76
N GLN A 75 4.58 -3.13 6.13
CA GLN A 75 5.72 -2.49 6.79
C GLN A 75 5.36 -1.18 7.51
N TYR A 76 4.31 -0.49 7.07
CA TYR A 76 3.84 0.75 7.70
C TYR A 76 3.35 0.52 9.14
N PHE A 77 2.93 -0.69 9.51
CA PHE A 77 2.53 -1.02 10.89
C PHE A 77 3.69 -1.58 11.74
N ILE A 78 4.82 -1.97 11.15
CA ILE A 78 5.97 -2.52 11.88
C ILE A 78 6.73 -1.40 12.62
N ASN A 79 6.81 -0.22 12.01
CA ASN A 79 7.55 0.93 12.54
C ASN A 79 6.74 1.83 13.50
N GLY A 80 5.48 1.48 13.79
CA GLY A 80 4.61 2.21 14.72
C GLY A 80 4.64 1.68 16.16
N ARG A 81 5.59 0.81 16.50
CA ARG A 81 5.73 0.23 17.84
C ARG A 81 6.52 1.21 18.73
N ASN A 82 5.82 2.18 19.32
CA ASN A 82 6.25 2.93 20.50
C ASN A 82 5.07 3.11 21.45
#